data_AF-A0A2R8BUB9-F1
#
_entry.id   AF-A0A2R8BUB9-F1
#
_cell.length_a   1.000
_cell.length_b   1.000
_cell.length_c   1.000
_cell.angle_alpha   90.00
_cell.angle_beta   90.00
_cell.angle_gamma   90.00
#
_symmetry.space_group_name_H-M   'P 1'
#
loop_
_entity.id
_entity.type
_entity.pdbx_description
1 polymer ?
#
loop_
_entity_poly.entity_id
_entity_poly.type
_entity_poly.pdbx_seq_one_letter_code
_entity_poly.pdbx_strand_id
1 'polypeptide(L)' 'MPDLGKYALEVGLAYGASAVLLLALVGLSVLRAARVRRQLEKVEARRG' A
#
# COMPACT_ATOMS: atom_id res chain seq x y z
N MET A 1 -12.25 -18.60 -18.42
CA MET A 1 -12.58 -18.01 -17.10
C MET A 1 -13.96 -18.54 -16.72
N PRO A 2 -14.21 -18.96 -15.46
CA PRO A 2 -15.53 -19.46 -15.07
C PRO A 2 -16.57 -18.39 -15.42
N ASP A 3 -17.66 -18.79 -16.06
CA ASP A 3 -18.72 -17.87 -16.47
C ASP A 3 -19.44 -17.38 -15.20
N LEU A 4 -18.98 -16.26 -14.65
CA LEU A 4 -19.44 -15.71 -13.38
C LEU A 4 -20.86 -15.13 -13.48
N GLY A 5 -21.41 -14.98 -14.69
CA GLY A 5 -22.76 -14.46 -14.92
C GLY A 5 -23.01 -13.20 -14.10
N LYS A 6 -23.99 -13.25 -13.19
CA LYS A 6 -24.37 -12.11 -12.35
C LYS A 6 -23.29 -11.66 -11.34
N TYR A 7 -22.34 -12.53 -10.98
CA TYR A 7 -21.36 -12.26 -9.92
C TYR A 7 -20.08 -11.61 -10.42
N ALA A 8 -19.92 -11.43 -11.73
CA ALA A 8 -18.70 -10.86 -12.31
C ALA A 8 -18.42 -9.45 -11.76
N LEU A 9 -19.48 -8.65 -11.59
CA LEU A 9 -19.37 -7.31 -11.03
C LEU A 9 -18.98 -7.34 -9.55
N GLU A 10 -19.68 -8.14 -8.74
CA GLU A 10 -19.45 -8.20 -7.28
C GLU A 10 -18.05 -8.73 -6.96
N VAL A 11 -17.61 -9.77 -7.67
CA VAL A 11 -16.28 -10.35 -7.51
C VAL A 11 -15.21 -9.38 -8.04
N GLY A 12 -15.46 -8.71 -9.16
CA GLY A 12 -14.58 -7.67 -9.69
C GLY A 12 -14.38 -6.50 -8.72
N LEU A 13 -15.48 -6.04 -8.11
CA LEU A 13 -15.44 -5.01 -7.06
C LEU A 13 -14.73 -5.48 -5.80
N ALA A 14 -14.95 -6.71 -5.36
CA ALA A 14 -14.27 -7.27 -4.19
C ALA A 14 -12.74 -7.33 -4.40
N TYR A 15 -12.28 -7.78 -5.57
CA TYR A 15 -10.86 -7.77 -5.91
C TYR A 15 -10.31 -6.36 -6.07
N GLY A 16 -11.05 -5.47 -6.74
CA GLY A 16 -10.65 -4.06 -6.90
C GLY A 16 -10.50 -3.35 -5.55
N ALA A 17 -11.48 -3.49 -4.66
CA ALA A 17 -11.44 -2.94 -3.31
C ALA A 17 -10.27 -3.52 -2.50
N SER A 18 -10.05 -4.84 -2.58
CA SER A 18 -8.92 -5.50 -1.91
C SER A 18 -7.58 -4.97 -2.42
N ALA A 19 -7.43 -4.82 -3.74
CA ALA A 19 -6.22 -4.27 -4.35
C ALA A 19 -5.96 -2.82 -3.90
N VAL A 20 -7.00 -1.99 -3.84
CA VAL A 20 -6.89 -0.60 -3.34
C VAL A 20 -6.44 -0.57 -1.89
N LEU A 21 -7.01 -1.40 -1.02
CA LEU A 21 -6.61 -1.48 0.39
C LEU A 21 -5.16 -1.93 0.54
N LEU A 22 -4.72 -2.92 -0.23
CA LEU A 22 -3.33 -3.38 -0.23
C LEU A 22 -2.38 -2.27 -0.70
N LEU A 23 -2.69 -1.58 -1.79
CA LEU A 23 -1.89 -0.45 -2.29
C LEU A 23 -1.82 0.68 -1.27
N ALA A 24 -2.92 0.98 -0.59
CA ALA A 24 -2.95 1.98 0.48
C ALA A 24 -2.04 1.58 1.65
N LEU A 25 -2.10 0.32 2.11
CA LEU A 25 -1.25 -0.19 3.19
C LEU A 25 0.24 -0.14 2.83
N VAL A 26 0.58 -0.58 1.61
CA VAL A 26 1.95 -0.54 1.10
C VAL A 26 2.43 0.91 0.99
N GLY A 27 1.61 1.79 0.41
CA GLY A 27 1.91 3.22 0.29
C GLY A 27 2.17 3.88 1.65
N LEU A 28 1.29 3.64 2.63
CA LEU A 28 1.47 4.12 4.01
C LEU A 28 2.77 3.58 4.64
N SER A 29 3.08 2.32 4.41
CA SER A 29 4.31 1.69 4.92
C SER A 29 5.56 2.33 4.34
N VAL A 30 5.57 2.59 3.03
CA VAL A 30 6.68 3.27 2.34
C VAL A 30 6.83 4.71 2.83
N LEU A 31 5.74 5.46 2.96
CA LEU A 31 5.77 6.83 3.47
C LEU A 31 6.33 6.89 4.90
N ARG A 32 5.92 5.95 5.76
CA ARG A 32 6.44 5.82 7.12
C ARG A 32 7.94 5.50 7.11
N ALA A 33 8.37 4.53 6.30
CA ALA A 33 9.78 4.17 6.18
C ALA A 33 10.62 5.36 5.70
N ALA A 34 10.17 6.09 4.68
CA ALA A 34 10.84 7.29 4.18
C ALA A 34 10.97 8.37 5.28
N ARG A 35 9.94 8.57 6.10
CA ARG A 35 9.99 9.51 7.22
C ARG A 35 11.02 9.11 8.28
N VAL A 36 11.07 7.82 8.65
CA VAL A 36 12.05 7.31 9.63
C VAL A 36 13.47 7.44 9.10
N ARG A 37 13.71 7.08 7.82
CA ARG A 37 15.02 7.25 7.18
C ARG A 37 15.50 8.71 7.24
N ARG A 38 14.62 9.66 6.92
CA ARG A 38 14.93 11.11 7.03
C ARG A 38 15.23 11.54 8.47
N GLN A 39 14.63 10.91 9.47
CA GLN A 39 14.93 11.20 10.87
C GLN A 39 16.31 10.65 11.27
N LEU A 40 16.64 9.44 10.82
CA LEU A 40 17.96 8.83 11.04
C LEU A 40 19.07 9.66 10.39
N GLU A 41 18.92 10.04 9.12
CA GLU A 41 19.89 10.89 8.40
C GLU A 41 20.16 12.21 9.15
N LYS A 42 19.12 12.82 9.74
CA LYS A 42 19.26 14.06 10.55
C LYS A 42 20.00 13.85 11.87
N VAL A 43 19.97 12.65 12.43
CA VAL A 43 20.68 12.31 13.68
C VAL A 43 22.12 11.94 13.37
N GLU A 44 22.35 11.15 12.31
CA GLU A 44 23.69 10.79 11.83
C GLU A 44 24.50 12.03 11.42
N ALA A 45 23.88 12.96 10.67
CA ALA A 45 24.53 14.21 10.25
C ALA A 45 24.89 15.18 11.39
N ARG A 46 24.41 14.94 12.62
CA ARG A 46 24.81 15.72 13.81
C ARG A 46 25.91 15.04 14.63
N ARG A 47 26.20 13.76 14.36
CA ARG A 47 27.18 12.95 15.08
C ARG A 47 28.53 12.84 14.36
N GLY A 48 28.57 13.00 13.04
CA GLY A 48 29.80 13.20 12.27
C GLY A 48 30.17 14.68 12.20
#